data_AF-K7YQB9-F1
#
_entry.id   AF-K7YQB9-F1
#
_cell.length_a   1.000
_cell.length_b   1.000
_cell.length_c   1.000
_cell.angle_alpha   90.00
_cell.angle_beta   90.00
_cell.angle_gamma   90.00
#
_symmetry.space_group_name_H-M   'P 1'
#
loop_
_entity.id
_entity.type
_entity.pdbx_description
1 polymer ?
#
loop_
_entity_poly.entity_id
_entity_poly.type
_entity_poly.pdbx_seq_one_letter_code
_entity_poly.pdbx_strand_id
1 'polypeptide(L)'
;MPGILEQAQTTGLDWKVGDRADYSIDMGFIKGSMITSVASIGADGIWMNQDMDLGFAGKQKMEMLIDPNTGETKKLLVNGKEQQIPKQDIEVIEVKEARITVPAGTFDCIHARLKNKEDNSEINAWINPQLVPMSGLLKQVAPSQFGQVTVALKSFQKK
;
A
#
# COMPACT_ATOMS: atom_id res chain seq x y z
N MET A 1 28.07 -10.60 10.12
CA MET A 1 26.91 -9.72 10.39
C MET A 1 26.12 -9.69 9.09
N PRO A 2 24.97 -10.36 8.97
CA PRO A 2 24.22 -10.39 7.71
C PRO A 2 23.55 -9.02 7.56
N GLY A 3 24.32 -8.11 6.95
CA GLY A 3 24.10 -6.68 6.97
C GLY A 3 23.17 -6.27 5.84
N ILE A 4 22.13 -5.56 6.22
CA ILE A 4 21.02 -5.09 5.38
C ILE A 4 20.12 -6.27 5.01
N LEU A 5 18.81 -6.14 5.24
CA LEU A 5 17.76 -6.83 4.48
C LEU A 5 18.25 -7.20 3.08
N GLU A 6 18.69 -8.44 2.94
CA GLU A 6 19.42 -9.01 1.81
C GLU A 6 18.74 -8.60 0.49
N GLN A 7 19.25 -7.50 -0.07
CA GLN A 7 18.93 -6.92 -1.37
C GLN A 7 17.51 -7.13 -1.84
N ALA A 8 16.48 -6.65 -1.12
CA ALA A 8 15.10 -6.61 -1.60
C ALA A 8 14.83 -7.79 -2.55
N GLN A 9 15.07 -9.03 -2.09
CA GLN A 9 15.23 -10.17 -3.01
C GLN A 9 14.15 -10.02 -4.05
N THR A 10 14.55 -9.92 -5.31
CA THR A 10 13.66 -9.98 -6.47
C THR A 10 13.08 -11.39 -6.56
N THR A 11 12.57 -11.91 -5.44
CA THR A 11 11.53 -12.91 -5.37
C THR A 11 10.37 -12.22 -6.05
N GLY A 12 10.13 -12.57 -7.32
CA GLY A 12 8.94 -12.12 -8.04
C GLY A 12 7.77 -12.17 -7.07
N LEU A 13 6.99 -11.09 -7.05
CA LEU A 13 5.90 -10.85 -6.10
C LEU A 13 5.22 -12.20 -5.75
N ASP A 14 5.45 -12.74 -4.54
CA ASP A 14 4.86 -14.04 -4.08
C ASP A 14 3.38 -13.84 -3.72
N TRP A 15 2.70 -13.07 -4.56
CA TRP A 15 1.31 -12.70 -4.44
C TRP A 15 0.51 -13.80 -5.10
N LYS A 16 -0.53 -14.25 -4.42
CA LYS A 16 -1.44 -15.26 -4.93
C LYS A 16 -2.83 -14.69 -5.04
N VAL A 17 -3.59 -15.21 -6.01
CA VAL A 17 -5.01 -14.88 -6.12
C VAL A 17 -5.71 -15.21 -4.81
N GLY A 18 -6.41 -14.22 -4.24
CA GLY A 18 -7.05 -14.33 -2.94
C GLY A 18 -6.22 -13.83 -1.75
N ASP A 19 -4.97 -13.42 -1.95
CA ASP A 19 -4.25 -12.63 -0.97
C ASP A 19 -5.00 -11.32 -0.70
N ARG A 20 -5.10 -10.95 0.57
CA ARG A 20 -5.92 -9.82 1.03
C ARG A 20 -5.32 -9.13 2.24
N ALA A 21 -5.51 -7.81 2.31
CA ALA A 21 -5.21 -7.01 3.49
C ALA A 21 -6.33 -5.99 3.72
N ASP A 22 -6.82 -5.92 4.96
CA ASP A 22 -7.88 -5.01 5.39
C ASP A 22 -7.29 -3.89 6.25
N TYR A 23 -7.69 -2.66 5.95
CA TYR A 23 -7.15 -1.46 6.56
C TYR A 23 -8.26 -0.58 7.13
N SER A 24 -7.97 0.13 8.21
CA SER A 24 -8.72 1.32 8.62
C SER A 24 -8.14 2.55 7.94
N ILE A 25 -9.01 3.42 7.46
CA ILE A 25 -8.65 4.75 6.95
C ILE A 25 -9.15 5.79 7.95
N ASP A 26 -8.26 6.73 8.29
CA ASP A 26 -8.56 7.87 9.15
C ASP A 26 -8.09 9.14 8.45
N MET A 27 -9.02 10.00 8.05
CA MET A 27 -8.77 11.32 7.47
C MET A 27 -9.31 12.41 8.41
N GLY A 28 -9.17 12.21 9.73
CA GLY A 28 -9.72 13.10 10.75
C GLY A 28 -11.21 12.86 10.95
N PHE A 29 -12.05 13.69 10.31
CA PHE A 29 -13.50 13.63 10.43
C PHE A 29 -14.13 12.49 9.62
N ILE A 30 -13.45 12.04 8.56
CA ILE A 30 -13.85 10.85 7.79
C ILE A 30 -13.11 9.64 8.35
N LYS A 31 -13.87 8.65 8.82
CA LYS A 31 -13.37 7.31 9.14
C LYS A 31 -13.87 6.34 8.09
N GLY A 32 -13.00 5.47 7.62
CA GLY A 32 -13.31 4.52 6.57
C GLY A 32 -12.57 3.21 6.73
N SER A 33 -12.75 2.36 5.73
CA SER A 33 -12.01 1.11 5.59
C SER A 33 -11.60 0.88 4.16
N MET A 34 -10.53 0.11 3.98
CA MET A 34 -10.06 -0.28 2.67
C MET A 34 -9.71 -1.75 2.68
N ILE A 35 -10.10 -2.42 1.62
CA ILE A 35 -9.78 -3.82 1.37
C ILE A 35 -8.89 -3.83 0.13
N THR A 36 -7.67 -4.32 0.28
CA THR A 36 -6.78 -4.58 -0.84
C THR A 36 -6.74 -6.08 -1.11
N SER A 37 -6.85 -6.52 -2.36
CA SER A 37 -6.75 -7.94 -2.73
C SER A 37 -6.14 -8.17 -4.11
N VAL A 38 -5.56 -9.36 -4.30
CA VAL A 38 -5.09 -9.82 -5.61
C VAL A 38 -6.23 -10.53 -6.34
N ALA A 39 -6.72 -9.92 -7.41
CA ALA A 39 -7.89 -10.37 -8.15
C ALA A 39 -7.56 -11.43 -9.21
N SER A 40 -6.48 -11.23 -9.97
CA SER A 40 -6.00 -12.20 -10.95
C SER A 40 -4.52 -12.00 -11.27
N ILE A 41 -3.88 -13.05 -11.77
CA ILE A 41 -2.50 -13.03 -12.25
C ILE A 41 -2.52 -13.64 -13.64
N GLY A 42 -2.04 -12.90 -14.63
CA GLY A 42 -2.05 -13.33 -16.03
C GLY A 42 -0.82 -12.83 -16.78
N ALA A 43 -0.77 -13.10 -18.09
CA ALA A 43 0.36 -12.71 -18.94
C ALA A 43 0.60 -11.19 -18.95
N ASP A 44 -0.47 -10.39 -18.83
CA ASP A 44 -0.40 -8.92 -18.89
C ASP A 44 0.09 -8.29 -17.57
N GLY A 45 -0.04 -9.02 -16.46
CA GLY A 45 0.40 -8.63 -15.13
C GLY A 45 -0.52 -9.09 -14.02
N ILE A 46 -0.44 -8.41 -12.87
CA ILE A 46 -1.23 -8.70 -11.67
C ILE A 46 -2.33 -7.65 -11.54
N TRP A 47 -3.59 -8.10 -11.48
CA TRP A 47 -4.71 -7.24 -11.14
C TRP A 47 -4.90 -7.21 -9.62
N MET A 48 -4.87 -6.00 -9.06
CA MET A 48 -5.20 -5.73 -7.67
C MET A 48 -6.47 -4.90 -7.56
N ASN A 49 -7.32 -5.24 -6.60
CA ASN A 49 -8.50 -4.47 -6.24
C ASN A 49 -8.27 -3.74 -4.93
N GLN A 50 -8.71 -2.49 -4.87
CA GLN A 50 -8.82 -1.68 -3.66
C GLN A 50 -10.25 -1.18 -3.51
N ASP A 51 -11.00 -1.81 -2.62
CA ASP A 51 -12.36 -1.41 -2.29
C ASP A 51 -12.32 -0.52 -1.04
N MET A 52 -12.60 0.76 -1.23
CA MET A 52 -12.63 1.77 -0.17
C MET A 52 -14.07 2.11 0.21
N ASP A 53 -14.36 2.07 1.49
CA ASP A 53 -15.57 2.63 2.10
C ASP A 53 -15.17 3.81 2.97
N LEU A 54 -15.42 5.02 2.48
CA LEU A 54 -15.06 6.28 3.16
C LEU A 54 -16.22 6.79 4.03
N GLY A 55 -17.12 5.91 4.47
CA GLY A 55 -18.27 6.27 5.28
C GLY A 55 -19.20 7.21 4.51
N PHE A 56 -19.49 8.38 5.08
CA PHE A 56 -20.40 9.36 4.45
C PHE A 56 -19.85 9.96 3.15
N ALA A 57 -18.53 9.87 2.90
CA ALA A 57 -17.93 10.31 1.63
C ALA A 57 -18.15 9.29 0.49
N GLY A 58 -18.78 8.14 0.78
CA GLY A 58 -19.18 7.14 -0.20
C GLY A 58 -18.15 6.03 -0.38
N LYS A 59 -18.43 5.17 -1.37
CA LYS A 59 -17.60 4.02 -1.73
C LYS A 59 -16.86 4.28 -3.02
N GLN A 60 -15.62 3.81 -3.08
CA GLN A 60 -14.78 3.89 -4.27
C GLN A 60 -14.12 2.55 -4.51
N LYS A 61 -14.26 2.02 -5.73
CA LYS A 61 -13.55 0.83 -6.18
C LYS A 61 -12.40 1.27 -7.07
N MET A 62 -11.20 0.78 -6.78
CA MET A 62 -10.02 0.98 -7.61
C MET A 62 -9.48 -0.38 -8.07
N GLU A 63 -9.04 -0.44 -9.32
CA GLU A 63 -8.46 -1.65 -9.91
C GLU A 63 -7.15 -1.26 -10.59
N MET A 64 -6.07 -1.94 -10.24
CA MET A 64 -4.71 -1.64 -10.72
C MET A 64 -4.15 -2.85 -11.43
N LEU A 65 -3.62 -2.66 -12.64
CA LEU A 65 -2.79 -3.64 -13.32
C LEU A 65 -1.32 -3.32 -13.04
N ILE A 66 -0.60 -4.24 -12.44
CA ILE A 66 0.80 -4.07 -12.04
C ILE A 66 1.69 -4.98 -12.89
N ASP A 67 2.81 -4.45 -13.37
CA ASP A 67 3.86 -5.28 -13.94
C ASP A 67 4.53 -6.13 -12.84
N PRO A 68 4.51 -7.47 -12.94
CA PRO A 68 5.07 -8.31 -11.89
C PRO A 68 6.59 -8.26 -11.82
N ASN A 69 7.27 -7.80 -12.87
CA ASN A 69 8.72 -7.72 -12.95
C ASN A 69 9.25 -6.38 -12.43
N THR A 70 8.55 -5.27 -12.72
CA THR A 70 8.98 -3.92 -12.32
C THR A 70 8.22 -3.36 -11.12
N GLY A 71 7.04 -3.90 -10.81
CA GLY A 71 6.12 -3.35 -9.79
C GLY A 71 5.38 -2.08 -10.25
N GLU A 72 5.55 -1.65 -11.51
CA GLU A 72 4.91 -0.44 -12.03
C GLU A 72 3.42 -0.67 -12.31
N THR A 73 2.59 0.30 -11.93
CA THR A 73 1.18 0.33 -12.33
C THR A 73 1.08 0.66 -13.81
N LYS A 74 0.62 -0.30 -14.62
CA LYS A 74 0.34 -0.15 -16.06
C LYS A 74 -1.02 0.49 -16.32
N LYS A 75 -2.02 0.19 -15.49
CA LYS A 75 -3.39 0.67 -15.64
C LYS A 75 -4.03 0.92 -14.28
N LEU A 76 -4.77 2.02 -14.19
CA LEU A 76 -5.56 2.38 -13.02
C LEU A 76 -7.00 2.64 -13.46
N LEU A 77 -7.94 1.90 -12.88
CA LEU A 77 -9.37 2.12 -13.03
C LEU A 77 -9.93 2.61 -11.69
N VAL A 78 -10.73 3.68 -11.71
CA VAL A 78 -11.49 4.15 -10.55
C VAL A 78 -12.96 4.13 -10.92
N ASN A 79 -13.75 3.35 -10.20
CA ASN A 79 -15.16 3.11 -10.48
C ASN A 79 -15.42 2.70 -11.94
N GLY A 80 -14.56 1.84 -12.48
CA GLY A 80 -14.63 1.33 -13.86
C GLY A 80 -14.16 2.32 -14.94
N LYS A 81 -13.75 3.53 -14.57
CA LYS A 81 -13.19 4.52 -15.50
C LYS A 81 -11.68 4.55 -15.41
N GLU A 82 -11.02 4.48 -16.55
CA GLU A 82 -9.57 4.64 -16.61
C GLU A 82 -9.18 6.03 -16.10
N GLN A 83 -8.16 6.06 -15.24
CA GLN A 83 -7.59 7.28 -14.68
C GLN A 83 -6.12 7.35 -15.07
N GLN A 84 -5.63 8.58 -15.23
CA GLN A 84 -4.20 8.79 -15.39
C GLN A 84 -3.50 8.34 -14.11
N ILE A 85 -2.47 7.51 -14.27
CA ILE A 85 -1.61 7.12 -13.16
C ILE A 85 -0.86 8.39 -12.72
N PRO A 86 -1.04 8.84 -11.47
CA PRO A 86 -0.39 10.05 -11.00
C PRO A 86 1.12 9.86 -11.08
N LYS A 87 1.82 10.83 -11.68
CA LYS A 87 3.26 10.89 -11.59
C LYS A 87 3.61 11.21 -10.13
N GLN A 88 4.49 10.42 -9.54
CA GLN A 88 4.96 10.64 -8.19
C GLN A 88 6.47 10.87 -8.26
N ASP A 89 6.92 12.12 -8.07
CA ASP A 89 8.34 12.42 -7.87
C ASP A 89 8.65 12.33 -6.37
N ILE A 90 8.85 11.10 -5.92
CA ILE A 90 9.12 10.78 -4.52
C ILE A 90 10.60 10.51 -4.33
N GLU A 91 11.18 11.10 -3.29
CA GLU A 91 12.52 10.82 -2.81
C GLU A 91 12.46 10.02 -1.51
N VAL A 92 13.33 9.03 -1.38
CA VAL A 92 13.51 8.30 -0.11
C VAL A 92 14.44 9.11 0.79
N ILE A 93 13.92 9.62 1.91
CA ILE A 93 14.70 10.40 2.88
C ILE A 93 15.43 9.47 3.85
N GLU A 94 14.71 8.48 4.39
CA GLU A 94 15.21 7.62 5.46
C GLU A 94 14.53 6.26 5.36
N VAL A 95 15.31 5.20 5.56
CA VAL A 95 14.82 3.83 5.71
C VAL A 95 15.53 3.23 6.91
N LYS A 96 14.75 2.82 7.93
CA LYS A 96 15.31 2.21 9.14
C LYS A 96 14.45 1.08 9.65
N GLU A 97 15.08 0.18 10.40
CA GLU A 97 14.36 -0.83 11.17
C GLU A 97 13.54 -0.16 12.28
N ALA A 98 12.34 -0.68 12.50
CA ALA A 98 11.40 -0.15 13.47
C ALA A 98 10.50 -1.28 14.01
N ARG A 99 9.79 -0.98 15.09
CA ARG A 99 8.74 -1.84 15.63
C ARG A 99 7.47 -1.03 15.79
N ILE A 100 6.35 -1.55 15.27
CA ILE A 100 5.07 -0.83 15.28
C ILE A 100 3.93 -1.71 15.77
N THR A 101 3.00 -1.11 16.50
CA THR A 101 1.72 -1.71 16.87
C THR A 101 0.59 -1.09 16.04
N VAL A 102 -0.19 -1.95 15.40
CA VAL A 102 -1.39 -1.65 14.60
C VAL A 102 -2.53 -2.55 15.09
N PRO A 103 -3.80 -2.33 14.68
CA PRO A 103 -4.89 -3.20 15.11
C PRO A 103 -4.67 -4.69 14.83
N ALA A 104 -3.95 -5.04 13.76
CA ALA A 104 -3.59 -6.43 13.43
C ALA A 104 -2.52 -7.07 14.35
N GLY A 105 -1.84 -6.30 15.21
CA GLY A 105 -0.79 -6.80 16.09
C GLY A 105 0.45 -5.89 16.17
N THR A 106 1.55 -6.43 16.70
CA THR A 106 2.85 -5.75 16.77
C THR A 106 3.87 -6.45 15.89
N PHE A 107 4.60 -5.68 15.10
CA PHE A 107 5.50 -6.21 14.07
C PHE A 107 6.85 -5.49 14.11
N ASP A 108 7.93 -6.25 13.93
CA ASP A 108 9.20 -5.69 13.47
C ASP A 108 9.06 -5.39 11.97
N CYS A 109 9.56 -4.25 11.53
CA CYS A 109 9.28 -3.70 10.20
C CYS A 109 10.35 -2.70 9.77
N ILE A 110 10.19 -2.19 8.56
CA ILE A 110 10.95 -1.05 8.07
C ILE A 110 10.04 0.18 8.14
N HIS A 111 10.55 1.28 8.67
CA HIS A 111 9.96 2.61 8.53
C HIS A 111 10.67 3.36 7.40
N ALA A 112 9.94 3.60 6.32
CA ALA A 112 10.37 4.44 5.20
C ALA A 112 9.75 5.83 5.33
N ARG A 113 10.60 6.86 5.30
CA ARG A 113 10.21 8.26 5.17
C ARG A 113 10.51 8.71 3.75
N LEU A 114 9.48 9.21 3.11
CA LEU A 114 9.46 9.58 1.71
C LEU A 114 9.07 11.06 1.62
N LYS A 115 9.64 11.79 0.66
CA LYS A 115 9.32 13.19 0.38
C LYS A 115 8.79 13.32 -1.03
N ASN A 116 7.64 13.94 -1.20
CA ASN A 116 7.22 14.40 -2.51
C ASN A 116 8.02 15.67 -2.87
N LYS A 117 8.73 15.66 -4.01
CA LYS A 117 9.56 16.79 -4.43
C LYS A 117 8.75 17.98 -4.94
N GLU A 118 7.51 17.76 -5.37
CA GLU A 118 6.66 18.83 -5.91
C GLU A 118 6.20 19.79 -4.82
N ASP A 119 5.74 19.26 -3.68
CA ASP A 119 5.13 20.04 -2.60
C ASP A 119 5.89 19.92 -1.26
N ASN A 120 7.02 19.21 -1.24
CA ASN A 120 7.83 18.92 -0.05
C ASN A 120 7.10 18.13 1.05
N SER A 121 5.94 17.56 0.76
CA SER A 121 5.16 16.82 1.75
C SER A 121 5.82 15.48 2.09
N GLU A 122 5.67 15.05 3.34
CA GLU A 122 6.24 13.80 3.84
C GLU A 122 5.20 12.67 3.85
N ILE A 123 5.62 11.51 3.38
CA ILE A 123 4.89 10.25 3.46
C ILE A 123 5.69 9.31 4.37
N ASN A 124 5.02 8.73 5.35
CA ASN A 124 5.60 7.76 6.28
C ASN A 124 4.93 6.41 6.05
N ALA A 125 5.71 5.38 5.77
CA ALA A 125 5.22 4.02 5.55
C ALA A 125 5.96 3.03 6.45
N TRP A 126 5.20 2.20 7.16
CA TRP A 126 5.71 1.06 7.92
C TRP A 126 5.37 -0.21 7.16
N ILE A 127 6.39 -0.99 6.83
CA ILE A 127 6.27 -2.07 5.85
C ILE A 127 6.95 -3.33 6.37
N ASN A 128 6.27 -4.47 6.23
CA ASN A 128 6.81 -5.81 6.41
C ASN A 128 6.27 -6.73 5.28
N PRO A 129 6.98 -6.82 4.15
CA PRO A 129 6.53 -7.62 2.99
C PRO A 129 6.75 -9.13 3.20
N GLN A 130 7.54 -9.53 4.20
CA GLN A 130 7.75 -10.93 4.53
C GLN A 130 6.48 -11.54 5.12
N LEU A 131 5.78 -10.79 5.98
CA LEU A 131 4.57 -11.26 6.67
C LEU A 131 3.27 -10.85 5.97
N VAL A 132 3.15 -9.58 5.59
CA VAL A 132 1.91 -9.03 5.03
C VAL A 132 1.96 -9.13 3.50
N PRO A 133 0.88 -9.59 2.84
CA PRO A 133 0.85 -9.71 1.38
C PRO A 133 0.97 -8.34 0.69
N MET A 134 1.09 -8.38 -0.63
CA MET A 134 1.13 -7.18 -1.47
C MET A 134 2.32 -6.28 -1.11
N SER A 135 2.08 -4.99 -0.87
CA SER A 135 3.11 -4.02 -0.51
C SER A 135 3.68 -4.24 0.89
N GLY A 136 3.16 -5.18 1.68
CA GLY A 136 3.60 -5.40 3.05
C GLY A 136 3.17 -4.30 4.02
N LEU A 137 2.26 -3.42 3.61
CA LEU A 137 1.93 -2.22 4.37
C LEU A 137 1.28 -2.55 5.71
N LEU A 138 1.88 -2.03 6.79
CA LEU A 138 1.35 -2.09 8.16
C LEU A 138 0.62 -0.78 8.52
N LYS A 139 1.27 0.35 8.23
CA LYS A 139 0.72 1.69 8.46
C LYS A 139 1.25 2.65 7.41
N GLN A 140 0.43 3.59 6.97
CA GLN A 140 0.84 4.75 6.20
C GLN A 140 0.30 6.02 6.83
N VAL A 141 1.08 7.09 6.78
CA VAL A 141 0.63 8.45 7.06
C VAL A 141 1.07 9.33 5.90
N ALA A 142 0.12 9.95 5.21
CA ALA A 142 0.37 10.76 4.02
C ALA A 142 -0.56 11.97 3.97
N PRO A 143 -0.20 13.07 3.29
CA PRO A 143 -1.14 14.15 2.97
C PRO A 143 -2.23 13.67 2.01
N SER A 144 -3.40 14.29 2.10
CA SER A 144 -4.51 14.13 1.14
C SER A 144 -5.29 15.44 1.02
N GLN A 145 -6.20 15.53 0.05
CA GLN A 145 -7.13 16.67 -0.09
C GLN A 145 -8.03 16.89 1.13
N PHE A 146 -8.18 15.88 1.99
CA PHE A 146 -8.97 15.95 3.23
C PHE A 146 -8.11 16.14 4.48
N GLY A 147 -6.83 16.52 4.31
CA GLY A 147 -5.85 16.57 5.38
C GLY A 147 -5.03 15.27 5.46
N GLN A 148 -4.34 15.06 6.59
CA GLN A 148 -3.51 13.88 6.76
C GLN A 148 -4.38 12.61 6.80
N VAL A 149 -4.06 11.66 5.93
CA VAL A 149 -4.65 10.32 5.93
C VAL A 149 -3.73 9.36 6.67
N THR A 150 -4.30 8.61 7.62
CA THR A 150 -3.66 7.46 8.24
C THR A 150 -4.35 6.19 7.76
N VAL A 151 -3.57 5.26 7.23
CA VAL A 151 -4.00 3.91 6.87
C VAL A 151 -3.34 2.94 7.85
N ALA A 152 -4.09 2.04 8.48
CA ALA A 152 -3.52 1.07 9.43
C ALA A 152 -4.11 -0.32 9.25
N LEU A 153 -3.25 -1.35 9.28
CA LEU A 153 -3.62 -2.74 9.05
C LEU A 153 -4.49 -3.29 10.18
N LYS A 154 -5.63 -3.88 9.82
CA LYS A 154 -6.55 -4.55 10.74
C LYS A 154 -6.45 -6.06 10.67
N SER A 155 -6.32 -6.61 9.47
CA SER A 155 -6.20 -8.05 9.23
C SER A 155 -5.56 -8.29 7.87
N PHE A 156 -5.02 -9.48 7.67
CA PHE A 156 -4.51 -9.92 6.37
C PHE A 156 -4.64 -11.42 6.23
N GLN A 157 -4.63 -11.88 4.99
CA GLN A 157 -4.66 -13.28 4.60
C GLN A 157 -3.66 -13.50 3.47
N LYS A 158 -2.74 -14.44 3.67
CA LYS A 158 -1.90 -15.03 2.63
C LYS A 158 -2.45 -16.40 2.22
N LYS A 159 -2.44 -16.71 0.93
CA LYS A 159 -2.83 -18.01 0.36
C LYS A 159 -1.63 -18.89 0.03
#